data_AF-A0A7X0H3E3-F1
#
_entry.id   AF-A0A7X0H3E3-F1
#
_cell.length_a   1.000
_cell.length_b   1.000
_cell.length_c   1.000
_cell.angle_alpha   90.00
_cell.angle_beta   90.00
_cell.angle_gamma   90.00
#
_symmetry.space_group_name_H-M   'P 1'
#
loop_
_entity.id
_entity.type
_entity.pdbx_description
1 polymer ?
#
loop_
_entity_poly.entity_id
_entity_poly.type
_entity_poly.pdbx_seq_one_letter_code
_entity_poly.pdbx_strand_id
1 'polypeptide(L)'
;MMRVYRAPDERFAGLADWRYAPKYVEIADGLRVHYIDEGAKDAQPVPMLHGEPTWSYLYRHMIGPATRARGDMPFAARVPDAQGMAHRTLRGGHFIQEDDPAGFFAAIRDVAAGK
;
A
#
# COMPACT_ATOMS: atom_id res chain seq x y z
N MET A 1 -23.09 18.25 -16.16
CA MET A 1 -22.56 16.87 -16.33
C MET A 1 -21.06 16.99 -16.53
N MET A 2 -20.26 16.35 -15.68
CA MET A 2 -18.79 16.43 -15.77
C MET A 2 -18.28 15.58 -16.93
N ARG A 3 -17.33 16.10 -17.72
CA ARG A 3 -16.69 15.35 -18.80
C ARG A 3 -15.59 14.46 -18.22
N VAL A 4 -15.77 13.15 -18.29
CA VAL A 4 -14.82 12.15 -17.79
C VAL A 4 -13.99 11.62 -18.95
N TYR A 5 -12.68 11.53 -18.76
CA TYR A 5 -11.75 10.91 -19.71
C TYR A 5 -11.20 9.60 -19.13
N ARG A 6 -10.92 8.64 -20.00
CA ARG A 6 -10.34 7.35 -19.63
C ARG A 6 -9.20 7.05 -20.60
N ALA A 7 -8.03 6.73 -20.05
CA ALA A 7 -6.91 6.27 -20.86
C ALA A 7 -7.29 4.93 -21.53
N PRO A 8 -7.04 4.77 -22.85
CA PRO A 8 -7.25 3.49 -23.52
C PRO A 8 -6.41 2.37 -22.89
N ASP A 9 -6.97 1.17 -22.73
CA ASP A 9 -6.30 0.04 -22.06
C ASP A 9 -4.98 -0.38 -22.73
N GLU A 10 -4.88 -0.21 -24.05
CA GLU A 10 -3.66 -0.44 -24.84
C GLU A 10 -2.45 0.39 -24.38
N ARG A 11 -2.67 1.54 -23.72
CA ARG A 11 -1.60 2.37 -23.14
C ARG A 11 -0.87 1.67 -22.00
N PHE A 12 -1.47 0.61 -21.44
CA PHE A 12 -0.92 -0.19 -20.35
C PHE A 12 -0.42 -1.57 -20.80
N ALA A 13 -0.38 -1.83 -22.12
CA ALA A 13 0.16 -3.06 -22.66
C ALA A 13 1.70 -3.09 -22.54
N GLY A 14 2.27 -4.26 -22.23
CA GLY A 14 3.72 -4.47 -22.24
C GLY A 14 4.50 -3.70 -21.17
N LEU A 15 3.86 -3.27 -20.09
CA LEU A 15 4.53 -2.62 -18.96
C LEU A 15 5.54 -3.57 -18.31
N ALA A 16 6.79 -3.10 -18.16
CA ALA A 16 7.86 -3.89 -17.55
C ALA A 16 7.52 -4.28 -16.10
N ASP A 17 7.72 -5.56 -15.77
CA ASP A 17 7.48 -6.12 -14.43
C ASP A 17 6.07 -5.89 -13.88
N TRP A 18 5.09 -5.65 -14.75
CA TRP A 18 3.70 -5.45 -14.38
C TRP A 18 2.88 -6.71 -14.67
N ARG A 19 2.64 -7.50 -13.63
CA ARG A 19 1.94 -8.79 -13.73
C ARG A 19 0.54 -8.81 -13.12
N TYR A 20 0.04 -7.66 -12.68
CA TYR A 20 -1.18 -7.57 -11.89
C TYR A 20 -2.40 -7.37 -12.79
N ALA A 21 -3.43 -8.17 -12.56
CA ALA A 21 -4.69 -8.04 -13.28
C ALA A 21 -5.42 -6.76 -12.83
N PRO A 22 -5.98 -5.98 -13.76
CA PRO A 22 -6.68 -4.75 -13.41
C PRO A 22 -8.00 -5.10 -12.71
N LYS A 23 -8.25 -4.45 -11.57
CA LYS A 23 -9.55 -4.47 -10.89
C LYS A 23 -10.08 -3.05 -10.80
N TYR A 24 -11.40 -2.94 -10.76
CA TYR A 24 -12.08 -1.65 -10.76
C TYR A 24 -13.23 -1.62 -9.76
N VAL A 25 -13.43 -0.45 -9.17
CA VAL A 25 -14.64 -0.11 -8.43
C VAL A 25 -15.26 1.13 -9.07
N GLU A 26 -16.57 1.10 -9.28
CA GLU A 26 -17.33 2.27 -9.71
C GLU A 26 -17.64 3.13 -8.49
N ILE A 27 -17.46 4.44 -8.62
CA ILE A 27 -17.81 5.45 -7.62
C ILE A 27 -18.85 6.42 -8.20
N ALA A 28 -19.23 7.44 -7.44
CA ALA A 28 -20.23 8.42 -7.88
C ALA A 28 -19.88 9.05 -9.24
N ASP A 29 -20.93 9.51 -9.93
CA ASP A 29 -20.83 10.28 -11.19
C ASP A 29 -20.15 9.53 -12.37
N GLY A 30 -20.20 8.20 -12.36
CA GLY A 30 -19.66 7.36 -13.45
C GLY A 30 -18.13 7.32 -13.49
N LEU A 31 -17.49 7.72 -12.39
CA LEU A 31 -16.05 7.60 -12.20
C LEU A 31 -15.70 6.16 -11.79
N ARG A 32 -14.54 5.69 -12.25
CA ARG A 32 -14.04 4.34 -12.00
C ARG A 32 -12.62 4.40 -11.47
N VAL A 33 -12.37 3.74 -10.34
CA VAL A 33 -11.05 3.66 -9.72
C VAL A 33 -10.43 2.31 -10.00
N HIS A 34 -9.21 2.30 -10.55
CA HIS A 34 -8.39 1.10 -10.70
C HIS A 34 -7.67 0.78 -9.39
N TYR A 35 -7.60 -0.48 -9.01
CA TYR A 35 -6.85 -0.93 -7.84
C TYR A 35 -6.21 -2.32 -8.06
N ILE A 36 -5.19 -2.63 -7.25
CA ILE A 36 -4.57 -3.95 -7.17
C ILE A 36 -4.95 -4.59 -5.83
N ASP A 37 -5.28 -5.87 -5.86
CA ASP A 37 -5.67 -6.66 -4.69
C ASP A 37 -5.08 -8.05 -4.86
N GLU A 38 -4.00 -8.31 -4.13
CA GLU A 38 -3.13 -9.49 -4.26
C GLU A 38 -2.91 -10.09 -2.87
N GLY A 39 -2.62 -11.39 -2.82
CA GLY A 39 -2.44 -12.14 -1.58
C GLY A 39 -3.69 -12.91 -1.15
N ALA A 40 -3.59 -13.56 0.02
CA ALA A 40 -4.69 -14.36 0.57
C ALA A 40 -5.84 -13.46 1.07
N LYS A 41 -7.08 -13.91 0.91
CA LYS A 41 -8.28 -13.12 1.22
C LYS A 41 -8.52 -12.89 2.71
N ASP A 42 -7.94 -13.74 3.54
CA ASP A 42 -7.97 -13.71 5.01
C ASP A 42 -6.71 -13.09 5.62
N ALA A 43 -5.73 -12.69 4.80
CA ALA A 43 -4.53 -12.01 5.28
C ALA A 43 -4.84 -10.56 5.70
N GLN A 44 -4.01 -10.02 6.60
CA GLN A 44 -4.05 -8.61 6.97
C GLN A 44 -3.76 -7.74 5.74
N PRO A 45 -4.66 -6.82 5.37
CA PRO A 45 -4.42 -5.91 4.25
C PRO A 45 -3.27 -4.95 4.53
N VAL A 46 -2.45 -4.69 3.51
CA VAL A 46 -1.41 -3.65 3.51
C VAL A 46 -1.75 -2.59 2.46
N PRO A 47 -2.30 -1.43 2.85
CA PRO A 47 -2.61 -0.35 1.91
C PRO A 47 -1.33 0.23 1.29
N MET A 48 -1.28 0.30 -0.04
CA MET A 48 -0.19 0.94 -0.79
C MET A 48 -0.74 2.12 -1.59
N LEU A 49 -0.63 3.32 -1.04
CA LEU A 49 -1.17 4.56 -1.59
C LEU A 49 -0.04 5.34 -2.27
N HIS A 50 -0.13 5.51 -3.59
CA HIS A 50 0.90 6.23 -4.34
C HIS A 50 0.76 7.75 -4.14
N GLY A 51 1.84 8.49 -4.39
CA GLY A 51 1.85 9.95 -4.41
C GLY A 51 1.85 10.52 -5.84
N GLU A 52 1.96 11.84 -5.93
CA GLU A 52 2.13 12.56 -7.20
C GLU A 52 3.55 12.38 -7.77
N PRO A 53 3.74 12.31 -9.11
CA PRO A 53 2.76 12.15 -10.19
C PRO A 53 2.62 10.66 -10.60
N THR A 54 2.76 9.76 -9.64
CA THR A 54 2.87 8.31 -9.88
C THR A 54 1.52 7.61 -9.80
N TRP A 55 1.55 6.29 -9.98
CA TRP A 55 0.40 5.39 -9.80
C TRP A 55 0.90 4.04 -9.27
N SER A 56 0.03 3.03 -9.13
CA SER A 56 0.36 1.73 -8.54
C SER A 56 1.60 1.02 -9.14
N TYR A 57 2.01 1.37 -10.36
CA TYR A 57 3.26 0.92 -10.98
C TYR A 57 4.51 1.13 -10.11
N LEU A 58 4.52 2.16 -9.26
CA LEU A 58 5.58 2.42 -8.28
C LEU A 58 5.81 1.22 -7.35
N TYR A 59 4.73 0.53 -6.96
CA TYR A 59 4.77 -0.57 -6.00
C TYR A 59 4.96 -1.94 -6.63
N ARG A 60 5.20 -2.04 -7.95
CA ARG A 60 5.19 -3.34 -8.65
C ARG A 60 6.18 -4.38 -8.09
N HIS A 61 7.30 -3.93 -7.52
CA HIS A 61 8.28 -4.79 -6.86
C HIS A 61 8.06 -4.97 -5.35
N MET A 62 7.12 -4.23 -4.75
CA MET A 62 6.76 -4.32 -3.33
C MET A 62 5.54 -5.21 -3.08
N ILE A 63 4.56 -5.20 -4.00
CA ILE A 63 3.32 -5.98 -3.87
C ILE A 63 3.64 -7.48 -3.71
N GLY A 64 4.42 -8.06 -4.63
CA GLY A 64 4.75 -9.50 -4.60
C GLY A 64 5.47 -9.99 -3.33
N PRO A 65 6.47 -9.26 -2.79
CA PRO A 65 7.04 -9.57 -1.48
C PRO A 65 6.06 -9.39 -0.32
N ALA A 66 5.23 -8.34 -0.33
CA ALA A 66 4.28 -8.06 0.73
C ALA A 66 3.20 -9.13 0.90
N THR A 67 2.86 -9.86 -0.17
CA THR A 67 1.87 -10.95 -0.12
C THR A 67 2.41 -12.26 0.45
N ARG A 68 3.71 -12.35 0.78
CA ARG A 68 4.33 -13.56 1.32
C ARG A 68 4.21 -13.59 2.85
N ALA A 69 4.21 -14.79 3.43
CA ALA A 69 4.35 -14.94 4.87
C ALA A 69 5.62 -14.21 5.34
N ARG A 70 5.46 -13.30 6.32
CA ARG A 70 6.49 -12.38 6.81
C ARG A 70 7.04 -11.39 5.76
N GLY A 71 6.15 -10.78 4.98
CA GLY A 71 6.50 -9.72 4.01
C GLY A 71 7.19 -8.47 4.62
N ASP A 72 7.20 -8.36 5.93
CA ASP A 72 7.97 -7.38 6.73
C ASP A 72 9.48 -7.71 6.80
N MET A 73 9.88 -8.98 6.67
CA MET A 73 11.30 -9.38 6.80
C MET A 73 12.25 -8.67 5.84
N PRO A 74 11.94 -8.45 4.55
CA PRO A 74 12.79 -7.66 3.66
C PRO A 74 12.98 -6.21 4.12
N PHE A 75 11.98 -5.63 4.80
CA PHE A 75 12.07 -4.28 5.36
C PHE A 75 12.97 -4.28 6.60
N ALA A 76 12.74 -5.20 7.54
CA ALA A 76 13.57 -5.38 8.72
C ALA A 76 15.04 -5.69 8.37
N ALA A 77 15.30 -6.45 7.29
CA ALA A 77 16.66 -6.75 6.83
C ALA A 77 17.40 -5.54 6.25
N ARG A 78 16.67 -4.55 5.70
CA ARG A 78 17.25 -3.38 5.01
C ARG A 78 17.36 -2.15 5.90
N VAL A 79 16.56 -2.08 6.97
CA VAL A 79 16.58 -1.00 7.96
C VAL A 79 17.20 -1.57 9.23
N PRO A 80 18.51 -1.37 9.48
CA PRO A 80 19.21 -1.98 10.61
C PRO A 80 18.51 -1.72 11.95
N ASP A 81 18.02 -0.50 12.15
CA ASP A 81 17.35 -0.09 13.38
C ASP A 81 15.94 -0.70 13.56
N ALA A 82 15.39 -1.37 12.53
CA ALA A 82 14.15 -2.12 12.63
C ALA A 82 14.37 -3.59 13.08
N GLN A 83 15.61 -4.06 13.15
CA GLN A 83 15.92 -5.45 13.50
C GLN A 83 15.62 -5.72 14.97
N GLY A 84 14.75 -6.72 15.22
CA GLY A 84 14.35 -7.09 16.58
C GLY A 84 13.33 -6.15 17.23
N MET A 85 12.89 -5.11 16.51
CA MET A 85 11.82 -4.22 16.97
C MET A 85 10.45 -4.85 16.77
N ALA A 86 9.55 -4.63 17.73
CA ALA A 86 8.17 -5.04 17.60
C ALA A 86 7.46 -4.16 16.56
N HIS A 87 7.16 -4.71 15.38
CA HIS A 87 6.36 -4.00 14.39
C HIS A 87 4.90 -3.93 14.85
N ARG A 88 4.51 -2.75 15.36
CA ARG A 88 3.14 -2.49 15.79
C ARG A 88 2.24 -2.24 14.58
N THR A 89 1.12 -2.96 14.53
CA THR A 89 0.03 -2.63 13.60
C THR A 89 -0.72 -1.39 14.11
N LEU A 90 -0.76 -0.35 13.28
CA LEU A 90 -1.62 0.83 13.49
C LEU A 90 -2.86 0.72 12.59
N ARG A 91 -3.95 1.41 12.94
CA ARG A 91 -5.21 1.37 12.19
C ARG A 91 -5.49 2.70 11.49
N GLY A 92 -5.52 2.73 10.16
CA GLY A 92 -5.83 3.97 9.43
C GLY A 92 -5.52 3.90 7.94
N GLY A 93 -5.79 5.00 7.24
CA GLY A 93 -5.61 5.18 5.81
C GLY A 93 -4.49 6.19 5.49
N HIS A 94 -4.85 7.32 4.89
CA HIS A 94 -3.90 8.29 4.33
C HIS A 94 -3.08 9.02 5.42
N PHE A 95 -3.68 9.29 6.58
CA PHE A 95 -3.05 10.01 7.68
C PHE A 95 -3.21 9.21 8.98
N ILE A 96 -2.34 8.22 9.16
CA ILE A 96 -2.40 7.31 10.33
C ILE A 96 -2.34 8.02 11.69
N GLN A 97 -1.74 9.21 11.73
CA GLN A 97 -1.64 10.04 12.92
C GLN A 97 -2.97 10.75 13.28
N GLU A 98 -3.90 10.86 12.34
CA GLU A 98 -5.28 11.30 12.58
C GLU A 98 -6.21 10.12 12.86
N ASP A 99 -6.02 9.01 12.15
CA ASP A 99 -6.86 7.81 12.26
C ASP A 99 -6.59 6.99 13.54
N ASP A 100 -5.33 6.92 13.97
CA ASP A 100 -4.87 6.22 15.19
C ASP A 100 -3.82 7.04 15.95
N PRO A 101 -4.21 8.22 16.50
CA PRO A 101 -3.28 9.10 17.19
C PRO A 101 -2.66 8.44 18.42
N ALA A 102 -3.43 7.61 19.13
CA ALA A 102 -2.96 6.92 20.34
C ALA A 102 -1.93 5.84 20.01
N GLY A 103 -2.23 4.99 19.02
CA GLY A 103 -1.31 3.95 18.56
C GLY A 103 -0.03 4.55 17.97
N PHE A 104 -0.17 5.60 17.16
CA PHE A 104 0.94 6.33 16.56
C PHE A 104 1.85 6.96 17.62
N PHE A 105 1.28 7.70 18.57
CA PHE A 105 2.07 8.33 19.64
C PHE A 105 2.78 7.29 20.51
N ALA A 106 2.12 6.18 20.83
CA ALA A 106 2.75 5.12 21.61
C ALA A 106 3.84 4.37 20.81
N ALA A 107 3.73 4.27 19.48
CA ALA A 107 4.82 3.75 18.64
C ALA A 107 6.05 4.67 18.68
N ILE A 108 5.87 5.99 18.61
CA ILE A 108 6.96 6.97 18.77
C ILE A 108 7.63 6.82 20.13
N ARG A 109 6.83 6.67 21.19
CA ARG A 109 7.36 6.50 22.55
C ARG A 109 8.16 5.22 22.74
N ASP A 110 7.74 4.11 22.13
CA ASP A 110 8.47 2.84 22.22
C ASP A 110 9.83 2.94 21.52
N VAL A 111 9.86 3.51 20.31
CA VAL A 111 11.12 3.77 19.58
C VAL A 111 12.04 4.69 20.39
N ALA A 112 11.52 5.79 20.94
CA ALA A 112 12.30 6.72 21.77
C ALA A 112 12.81 6.07 23.07
N ALA A 113 12.14 5.02 23.54
CA ALA A 113 12.56 4.24 24.71
C ALA A 113 13.45 3.04 24.35
N GLY A 114 13.76 2.81 23.07
CA GLY A 114 14.53 1.65 22.60
C GLY A 114 13.82 0.31 22.76
N LYS A 115 12.48 0.31 22.63
CA LYS A 115 11.61 -0.87 22.81
C LYS A 115 11.01 -1.36 21.50
#